data_AF-A0AAP1HAB9-F1
#
_entry.id   AF-A0AAP1HAB9-F1
#
_cell.length_a   1.000
_cell.length_b   1.000
_cell.length_c   1.000
_cell.angle_alpha   90.00
_cell.angle_beta   90.00
_cell.angle_gamma   90.00
#
_symmetry.space_group_name_H-M   'P 1'
#
loop_
_entity.id
_entity.type
_entity.pdbx_description
1 polymer ?
#
loop_
_entity_poly.entity_id
_entity_poly.type
_entity_poly.pdbx_seq_one_letter_code
_entity_poly.pdbx_strand_id
1 'polypeptide(L)'
;MSRVIHITPFEEITNINLNECISESPLKGFELPRGMFKKKDDIFGLDNWDTNHWELILNNRIISINRNFGYAMFYYYKGIPDDEWFISPGKEGQAVEFFPHFDDQHTSNHFNFKYFVDIFFLKAYTVYETIGHLLYKLYDLEINEDDPRDQVSFNSAIYKLKSKNHRLYKDLCKLKYSDDFKKGVDMRNDIAHNHPPYDIDSGVTKLKGGITTMGVGNYTTSKEIKETMIGFLRSIKVTFEVLEKHLPLS
;
A
#
# COMPACT_ATOMS: atom_id res chain seq x y z
N MET A 1 34.48 18.05 2.49
CA MET A 1 33.74 18.52 1.29
C MET A 1 32.45 17.72 1.22
N SER A 2 31.29 18.35 1.00
CA SER A 2 30.05 17.60 0.80
C SER A 2 30.15 16.79 -0.50
N ARG A 3 30.00 15.46 -0.41
CA ARG A 3 29.95 14.58 -1.58
C ARG A 3 28.81 15.04 -2.50
N VAL A 4 29.11 15.33 -3.76
CA VAL A 4 28.07 15.55 -4.78
C VAL A 4 27.48 14.19 -5.12
N ILE A 5 26.17 14.05 -4.95
CA ILE A 5 25.43 12.82 -5.26
C ILE A 5 24.73 13.03 -6.60
N HIS A 6 25.00 12.14 -7.56
CA HIS A 6 24.32 12.13 -8.85
C HIS A 6 23.15 11.14 -8.82
N ILE A 7 21.93 11.64 -9.01
CA ILE A 7 20.70 10.83 -9.08
C ILE A 7 20.17 10.89 -10.50
N THR A 8 19.84 9.73 -11.08
CA THR A 8 19.17 9.62 -12.39
C THR A 8 17.72 9.18 -12.18
N PRO A 9 16.73 10.09 -12.24
CA PRO A 9 15.33 9.73 -12.12
C PRO A 9 14.89 8.79 -13.25
N PHE A 10 14.14 7.75 -12.89
CA PHE A 10 13.60 6.73 -13.78
C PHE A 10 14.66 6.03 -14.65
N GLU A 11 15.86 5.88 -14.12
CA GLU A 11 16.97 5.23 -14.81
C GLU A 11 16.56 3.83 -15.30
N GLU A 12 16.80 3.58 -16.59
CA GLU A 12 16.54 2.31 -17.29
C GLU A 12 15.09 1.80 -17.25
N ILE A 13 14.12 2.63 -16.88
CA ILE A 13 12.71 2.22 -16.73
C ILE A 13 12.09 1.70 -18.04
N THR A 14 12.66 2.03 -19.20
CA THR A 14 12.18 1.57 -20.51
C THR A 14 12.61 0.16 -20.85
N ASN A 15 13.62 -0.39 -20.19
CA ASN A 15 14.23 -1.69 -20.50
C ASN A 15 13.77 -2.81 -19.57
N ILE A 16 12.91 -2.49 -18.60
CA ILE A 16 12.41 -3.40 -17.58
C ILE A 16 11.46 -4.47 -18.15
N ASN A 17 11.68 -5.72 -17.73
CA ASN A 17 10.66 -6.77 -17.83
C ASN A 17 9.80 -6.77 -16.55
N LEU A 18 8.66 -6.08 -16.60
CA LEU A 18 7.75 -5.99 -15.44
C LEU A 18 7.26 -7.37 -14.98
N ASN A 19 7.09 -8.34 -15.88
CA ASN A 19 6.59 -9.68 -15.52
C ASN A 19 7.58 -10.46 -14.63
N GLU A 20 8.88 -10.23 -14.80
CA GLU A 20 9.93 -10.77 -13.94
C GLU A 20 9.94 -10.07 -12.59
N CYS A 21 9.81 -8.74 -12.59
CA CYS A 21 9.86 -7.93 -11.37
C CYS A 21 8.65 -8.14 -10.45
N ILE A 22 7.50 -8.55 -10.99
CA ILE A 22 6.31 -8.91 -10.20
C ILE A 22 6.27 -10.39 -9.79
N SER A 23 7.34 -11.15 -9.99
CA SER A 23 7.39 -12.59 -9.66
C SER A 23 6.97 -12.91 -8.22
N GLU A 24 7.30 -12.03 -7.28
CA GLU A 24 6.95 -12.14 -5.86
C GLU A 24 5.60 -11.52 -5.50
N SER A 25 4.89 -10.90 -6.44
CA SER A 25 3.57 -10.32 -6.17
C SER A 25 2.55 -11.42 -5.87
N PRO A 26 1.85 -11.38 -4.72
CA PRO A 26 0.71 -12.26 -4.46
C PRO A 26 -0.44 -12.11 -5.47
N LEU A 27 -0.51 -10.98 -6.17
CA LEU A 27 -1.50 -10.67 -7.20
C LEU A 27 -0.97 -10.93 -8.62
N LYS A 28 0.16 -11.64 -8.78
CA LYS A 28 0.66 -12.02 -10.10
C LYS A 28 -0.37 -12.91 -10.80
N GLY A 29 -0.81 -12.47 -11.98
CA GLY A 29 -1.82 -13.18 -12.78
C GLY A 29 -3.23 -13.15 -12.16
N PHE A 30 -3.47 -12.32 -11.14
CA PHE A 30 -4.81 -12.14 -10.61
C PHE A 30 -5.68 -11.38 -11.63
N GLU A 31 -6.85 -11.94 -11.91
CA GLU A 31 -7.88 -11.32 -12.73
C GLU A 31 -9.14 -11.16 -11.88
N LEU A 32 -9.70 -9.95 -11.86
CA LEU A 32 -10.95 -9.69 -11.13
C LEU A 32 -12.10 -10.44 -11.85
N PRO A 33 -12.83 -11.36 -11.17
CA PRO A 33 -14.02 -11.97 -11.74
C PRO A 33 -15.04 -10.91 -12.15
N ARG A 34 -15.51 -10.99 -13.40
CA ARG A 34 -16.54 -10.07 -13.90
C ARG A 34 -17.87 -10.31 -13.19
N GLY A 35 -18.57 -9.23 -12.85
CA GLY A 35 -19.91 -9.30 -12.26
C GLY A 35 -19.93 -9.80 -10.81
N MET A 36 -18.78 -9.83 -10.13
CA MET A 36 -18.68 -10.17 -8.71
C MET A 36 -19.60 -9.31 -7.82
N PHE A 37 -19.83 -8.07 -8.21
CA PHE A 37 -20.64 -7.11 -7.45
C PHE A 37 -22.02 -6.87 -8.08
N LYS A 38 -22.43 -7.70 -9.05
CA LYS A 38 -23.69 -7.54 -9.77
C LYS A 38 -24.89 -7.73 -8.84
N LYS A 39 -25.83 -6.78 -8.87
CA LYS A 39 -27.13 -6.92 -8.21
C LYS A 39 -28.03 -7.85 -9.00
N LYS A 40 -28.72 -8.75 -8.28
CA LYS A 40 -29.72 -9.66 -8.86
C LYS A 40 -31.00 -8.91 -9.27
N ASP A 41 -31.44 -7.99 -8.43
CA ASP A 41 -32.69 -7.26 -8.59
C ASP A 41 -32.41 -5.84 -9.13
N ASP A 42 -32.18 -5.75 -10.44
CA ASP A 42 -31.96 -4.49 -11.15
C ASP A 42 -32.84 -4.42 -12.40
N ILE A 43 -34.08 -3.96 -12.20
CA ILE A 43 -35.17 -3.98 -13.19
C ILE A 43 -34.82 -3.14 -14.43
N PHE A 44 -34.10 -2.03 -14.23
CA PHE A 44 -33.76 -1.07 -15.29
C PHE A 44 -32.32 -1.20 -15.80
N GLY A 45 -31.48 -2.03 -15.17
CA GLY A 45 -30.08 -2.23 -15.55
C GLY A 45 -29.14 -1.09 -15.14
N LEU A 46 -29.64 -0.05 -14.46
CA LEU A 46 -28.88 1.16 -14.15
C LEU A 46 -27.88 0.91 -13.01
N ASP A 47 -28.29 0.18 -11.98
CA ASP A 47 -27.42 -0.13 -10.84
C ASP A 47 -26.24 -1.00 -11.27
N ASN A 48 -26.50 -1.99 -12.14
CA ASN A 48 -25.46 -2.84 -12.68
C ASN A 48 -24.58 -2.11 -13.68
N TRP A 49 -25.10 -1.12 -14.42
CA TRP A 49 -24.26 -0.29 -15.31
C TRP A 49 -23.24 0.53 -14.51
N ASP A 50 -23.67 1.21 -13.45
CA ASP A 50 -22.78 1.95 -12.56
C ASP A 50 -21.82 1.00 -11.83
N THR A 51 -22.31 -0.14 -11.32
CA THR A 51 -21.47 -1.16 -10.68
C THR A 51 -20.36 -1.67 -11.62
N ASN A 52 -20.68 -1.96 -12.88
CA ASN A 52 -19.69 -2.39 -13.88
C ASN A 52 -18.61 -1.31 -14.12
N HIS A 53 -18.98 -0.03 -14.09
CA HIS A 53 -18.01 1.07 -14.17
C HIS A 53 -17.04 1.04 -12.98
N TRP A 54 -17.54 0.83 -11.77
CA TRP A 54 -16.70 0.71 -10.58
C TRP A 54 -15.85 -0.57 -10.56
N GLU A 55 -16.34 -1.69 -11.08
CA GLU A 55 -15.53 -2.90 -11.29
C GLU A 55 -14.36 -2.65 -12.25
N LEU A 56 -14.59 -1.90 -13.34
CA LEU A 56 -13.53 -1.49 -14.27
C LEU A 56 -12.48 -0.62 -13.57
N ILE A 57 -12.93 0.34 -12.73
CA ILE A 57 -12.02 1.15 -11.91
C ILE A 57 -11.20 0.27 -10.97
N LEU A 58 -11.84 -0.71 -10.30
CA LEU A 58 -11.16 -1.64 -9.40
C LEU A 58 -10.08 -2.44 -10.13
N ASN A 59 -10.41 -2.98 -11.30
CA ASN A 59 -9.48 -3.71 -12.13
C ASN A 59 -8.27 -2.84 -12.55
N ASN A 60 -8.52 -1.60 -12.97
CA ASN A 60 -7.45 -0.66 -13.32
C ASN A 60 -6.56 -0.33 -12.12
N ARG A 61 -7.12 -0.24 -10.90
CA ARG A 61 -6.35 -0.04 -9.67
C ARG A 61 -5.47 -1.25 -9.37
N ILE A 62 -5.98 -2.48 -9.51
CA ILE A 62 -5.19 -3.72 -9.35
C ILE A 62 -4.01 -3.75 -10.33
N ILE A 63 -4.25 -3.46 -11.61
CA ILE A 63 -3.18 -3.38 -12.63
C ILE A 63 -2.15 -2.32 -12.23
N SER A 64 -2.62 -1.14 -11.79
CA SER A 64 -1.72 -0.07 -11.41
C SER A 64 -0.86 -0.43 -10.19
N ILE A 65 -1.38 -1.11 -9.16
CA ILE A 65 -0.57 -1.45 -7.98
C ILE A 65 0.47 -2.51 -8.32
N ASN A 66 0.13 -3.50 -9.15
CA ASN A 66 1.09 -4.49 -9.64
C ASN A 66 2.23 -3.85 -10.44
N ARG A 67 1.91 -2.85 -11.28
CA ARG A 67 2.92 -2.09 -12.02
C ARG A 67 3.87 -1.31 -11.10
N ASN A 68 3.34 -0.60 -10.10
CA ASN A 68 4.19 0.15 -9.15
C ASN A 68 5.02 -0.79 -8.27
N PHE A 69 4.45 -1.92 -7.85
CA PHE A 69 5.22 -2.98 -7.20
C PHE A 69 6.37 -3.45 -8.09
N GLY A 70 6.11 -3.74 -9.36
CA GLY A 70 7.14 -4.16 -10.31
C GLY A 70 8.27 -3.14 -10.48
N TYR A 71 7.95 -1.85 -10.58
CA TYR A 71 8.99 -0.81 -10.64
C TYR A 71 9.78 -0.67 -9.34
N ALA A 72 9.13 -0.72 -8.18
CA ALA A 72 9.83 -0.73 -6.90
C ALA A 72 10.79 -1.94 -6.84
N MET A 73 10.31 -3.14 -7.19
CA MET A 73 11.13 -4.34 -7.19
C MET A 73 12.30 -4.27 -8.17
N PHE A 74 12.12 -3.65 -9.34
CA PHE A 74 13.22 -3.42 -10.28
C PHE A 74 14.38 -2.65 -9.65
N TYR A 75 14.10 -1.51 -9.01
CA TYR A 75 15.15 -0.72 -8.34
C TYR A 75 15.71 -1.41 -7.10
N TYR A 76 14.87 -2.15 -6.37
CA TYR A 76 15.32 -2.98 -5.26
C TYR A 76 16.34 -4.03 -5.73
N TYR A 77 16.07 -4.75 -6.82
CA TYR A 77 16.98 -5.77 -7.36
C TYR A 77 18.25 -5.20 -8.00
N LYS A 78 18.24 -3.93 -8.42
CA LYS A 78 19.47 -3.22 -8.82
C LYS A 78 20.42 -2.95 -7.63
N GLY A 79 19.94 -3.10 -6.39
CA GLY A 79 20.75 -3.05 -5.17
C GLY A 79 20.53 -1.77 -4.36
N ILE A 80 20.17 -1.96 -3.08
CA ILE A 80 20.04 -0.94 -2.04
C ILE A 80 20.65 -1.52 -0.76
N PRO A 81 21.91 -1.21 -0.42
CA PRO A 81 22.62 -1.84 0.70
C PRO A 81 22.35 -1.10 2.02
N ASP A 82 21.07 -1.05 2.44
CA ASP A 82 20.62 -0.30 3.62
C ASP A 82 20.33 -1.16 4.85
N ASP A 83 20.71 -2.44 4.84
CA ASP A 83 20.62 -3.31 6.03
C ASP A 83 21.42 -2.72 7.22
N GLU A 84 22.61 -2.16 6.95
CA GLU A 84 23.38 -1.32 7.88
C GLU A 84 23.28 0.15 7.43
N TRP A 85 22.11 0.76 7.67
CA TRP A 85 21.83 2.14 7.25
C TRP A 85 22.55 3.21 8.07
N PHE A 86 23.20 2.87 9.19
CA PHE A 86 24.10 3.78 9.90
C PHE A 86 25.21 3.05 10.66
N ILE A 87 26.32 3.77 10.93
CA ILE A 87 27.40 3.35 11.82
C ILE A 87 27.81 4.50 12.77
N SER A 88 28.34 4.14 13.94
CA SER A 88 28.87 5.07 14.93
C SER A 88 30.07 4.43 15.67
N PRO A 89 31.28 5.02 15.61
CA PRO A 89 31.63 6.21 14.85
C PRO A 89 31.60 5.93 13.32
N GLY A 90 31.45 6.98 12.52
CA GLY A 90 31.60 6.86 11.08
C GLY A 90 33.05 6.63 10.66
N LYS A 91 33.23 6.20 9.41
CA LYS A 91 34.53 5.77 8.84
C LYS A 91 35.60 6.86 8.86
N GLU A 92 35.19 8.14 8.81
CA GLU A 92 36.09 9.30 8.87
C GLU A 92 36.13 9.97 10.26
N GLY A 93 35.62 9.30 11.30
CA GLY A 93 35.63 9.81 12.67
C GLY A 93 34.48 10.74 13.03
N GLN A 94 33.48 10.92 12.13
CA GLN A 94 32.21 11.56 12.50
C GLN A 94 31.44 10.75 13.56
N ALA A 95 30.56 11.42 14.30
CA ALA A 95 29.73 10.79 15.33
C ALA A 95 28.82 9.70 14.75
N VAL A 96 28.14 9.99 13.63
CA VAL A 96 27.26 9.05 12.91
C VAL A 96 27.48 9.23 11.42
N GLU A 97 27.49 8.13 10.68
CA GLU A 97 27.47 8.11 9.22
C GLU A 97 26.26 7.30 8.74
N PHE A 98 25.43 7.91 7.90
CA PHE A 98 24.26 7.27 7.30
C PHE A 98 24.61 6.68 5.94
N PHE A 99 23.96 5.56 5.61
CA PHE A 99 24.15 4.82 4.37
C PHE A 99 25.63 4.56 4.03
N PRO A 100 26.41 3.98 4.97
CA PRO A 100 27.88 3.83 4.84
C PRO A 100 28.31 2.99 3.64
N HIS A 101 27.41 2.21 3.05
CA HIS A 101 27.66 1.31 1.91
C HIS A 101 27.14 1.87 0.58
N PHE A 102 26.64 3.10 0.56
CA PHE A 102 26.07 3.69 -0.64
C PHE A 102 27.13 4.29 -1.56
N ASP A 103 27.00 3.98 -2.84
CA ASP A 103 27.58 4.75 -3.92
C ASP A 103 26.49 5.56 -4.65
N ASP A 104 26.87 6.23 -5.73
CA ASP A 104 25.94 7.05 -6.51
C ASP A 104 24.84 6.20 -7.15
N GLN A 105 25.17 4.98 -7.60
CA GLN A 105 24.19 4.05 -8.19
C GLN A 105 23.21 3.54 -7.14
N HIS A 106 23.69 3.15 -5.95
CA HIS A 106 22.83 2.78 -4.82
C HIS A 106 21.91 3.91 -4.42
N THR A 107 22.41 5.15 -4.44
CA THR A 107 21.60 6.33 -4.13
C THR A 107 20.53 6.58 -5.20
N SER A 108 20.88 6.43 -6.48
CA SER A 108 19.94 6.50 -7.61
C SER A 108 18.85 5.41 -7.52
N ASN A 109 19.23 4.16 -7.23
CA ASN A 109 18.29 3.06 -7.04
C ASN A 109 17.34 3.34 -5.87
N HIS A 110 17.88 3.76 -4.73
CA HIS A 110 17.09 4.06 -3.54
C HIS A 110 16.09 5.19 -3.76
N PHE A 111 16.51 6.27 -4.43
CA PHE A 111 15.63 7.37 -4.81
C PHE A 111 14.43 6.89 -5.64
N ASN A 112 14.70 6.11 -6.70
CA ASN A 112 13.65 5.61 -7.58
C ASN A 112 12.75 4.58 -6.87
N PHE A 113 13.33 3.71 -6.03
CA PHE A 113 12.59 2.77 -5.20
C PHE A 113 11.57 3.50 -4.32
N LYS A 114 12.00 4.51 -3.55
CA LYS A 114 11.12 5.33 -2.69
C LYS A 114 9.96 5.94 -3.46
N TYR A 115 10.25 6.51 -4.63
CA TYR A 115 9.21 7.09 -5.48
C TYR A 115 8.11 6.07 -5.82
N PHE A 116 8.48 4.84 -6.22
CA PHE A 116 7.47 3.83 -6.54
C PHE A 116 6.79 3.22 -5.30
N VAL A 117 7.47 3.20 -4.16
CA VAL A 117 6.90 2.81 -2.86
C VAL A 117 5.76 3.74 -2.46
N ASP A 118 5.94 5.06 -2.57
CA ASP A 118 4.89 6.03 -2.28
C ASP A 118 3.64 5.79 -3.11
N ILE A 119 3.84 5.76 -4.43
CA ILE A 119 2.75 5.58 -5.37
C ILE A 119 2.08 4.23 -5.17
N PHE A 120 2.85 3.19 -4.84
CA PHE A 120 2.32 1.88 -4.51
C PHE A 120 1.38 1.93 -3.30
N PHE A 121 1.82 2.42 -2.13
CA PHE A 121 1.02 2.39 -0.91
C PHE A 121 -0.23 3.27 -1.01
N LEU A 122 -0.09 4.46 -1.61
CA LEU A 122 -1.22 5.35 -1.88
C LEU A 122 -2.26 4.65 -2.76
N LYS A 123 -1.83 4.01 -3.86
CA LYS A 123 -2.74 3.32 -4.78
C LYS A 123 -3.30 2.02 -4.24
N ALA A 124 -2.53 1.25 -3.48
CA ALA A 124 -2.98 0.02 -2.83
C ALA A 124 -4.16 0.29 -1.91
N TYR A 125 -4.11 1.38 -1.14
CA TYR A 125 -5.25 1.77 -0.31
C TYR A 125 -6.49 2.13 -1.13
N THR A 126 -6.34 2.71 -2.33
CA THR A 126 -7.51 3.00 -3.19
C THR A 126 -8.25 1.74 -3.62
N VAL A 127 -7.61 0.58 -3.71
CA VAL A 127 -8.29 -0.70 -3.99
C VAL A 127 -9.38 -0.95 -2.96
N TYR A 128 -9.01 -0.84 -1.67
CA TYR A 128 -9.96 -1.00 -0.55
C TYR A 128 -11.09 0.01 -0.60
N GLU A 129 -10.79 1.29 -0.86
CA GLU A 129 -11.83 2.32 -0.95
C GLU A 129 -12.84 2.02 -2.07
N THR A 130 -12.37 1.56 -3.24
CA THR A 130 -13.31 1.16 -4.31
C THR A 130 -14.07 -0.13 -3.99
N ILE A 131 -13.48 -1.10 -3.29
CA ILE A 131 -14.24 -2.24 -2.74
C ILE A 131 -15.34 -1.72 -1.79
N GLY A 132 -15.03 -0.73 -0.95
CA GLY A 132 -16.01 -0.04 -0.10
C GLY A 132 -17.17 0.53 -0.92
N HIS A 133 -16.88 1.30 -1.97
CA HIS A 133 -17.91 1.83 -2.89
C HIS A 133 -18.78 0.73 -3.51
N LEU A 134 -18.16 -0.35 -4.00
CA LEU A 134 -18.88 -1.47 -4.59
C LEU A 134 -19.78 -2.19 -3.58
N LEU A 135 -19.33 -2.36 -2.33
CA LEU A 135 -20.14 -2.92 -1.25
C LEU A 135 -21.32 -2.01 -0.87
N TYR A 136 -21.12 -0.70 -0.87
CA TYR A 136 -22.20 0.27 -0.67
C TYR A 136 -23.30 0.11 -1.71
N LYS A 137 -22.89 0.00 -2.99
CA LYS A 137 -23.83 -0.22 -4.09
C LYS A 137 -24.51 -1.57 -3.96
N LEU A 138 -23.77 -2.67 -3.85
CA LEU A 138 -24.32 -4.02 -3.83
C LEU A 138 -25.35 -4.26 -2.71
N TYR A 139 -25.14 -3.66 -1.53
CA TYR A 139 -26.00 -3.86 -0.36
C TYR A 139 -26.93 -2.68 -0.05
N ASP A 140 -26.98 -1.67 -0.92
CA ASP A 140 -27.74 -0.43 -0.71
C ASP A 140 -27.48 0.16 0.67
N LEU A 141 -26.19 0.32 0.99
CA LEU A 141 -25.76 0.89 2.26
C LEU A 141 -26.00 2.40 2.21
N GLU A 142 -26.79 2.91 3.14
CA GLU A 142 -27.11 4.34 3.23
C GLU A 142 -25.96 5.11 3.89
N ILE A 143 -25.79 6.37 3.50
CA ILE A 143 -24.90 7.33 4.16
C ILE A 143 -25.76 8.19 5.09
N ASN A 144 -25.35 8.35 6.33
CA ASN A 144 -25.97 9.31 7.23
C ASN A 144 -25.45 10.72 6.92
N GLU A 145 -26.21 11.51 6.16
CA GLU A 145 -25.81 12.87 5.76
C GLU A 145 -25.65 13.83 6.95
N ASP A 146 -26.30 13.54 8.08
CA ASP A 146 -26.17 14.35 9.32
C ASP A 146 -24.85 14.07 10.08
N ASP A 147 -24.16 12.97 9.78
CA ASP A 147 -22.83 12.67 10.34
C ASP A 147 -21.74 12.85 9.27
N PRO A 148 -20.98 13.96 9.29
CA PRO A 148 -19.94 14.20 8.28
C PRO A 148 -18.83 13.14 8.28
N ARG A 149 -18.74 12.32 9.32
CA ARG A 149 -17.77 11.22 9.43
C ARG A 149 -18.26 9.93 8.76
N ASP A 150 -19.56 9.81 8.49
CA ASP A 150 -20.11 8.68 7.74
C ASP A 150 -19.86 8.91 6.26
N GLN A 151 -18.68 8.54 5.81
CA GLN A 151 -18.27 8.63 4.42
C GLN A 151 -18.12 7.22 3.83
N VAL A 152 -18.30 7.12 2.52
CA VAL A 152 -18.03 5.86 1.81
C VAL A 152 -16.57 5.51 1.98
N SER A 153 -16.32 4.35 2.59
CA SER A 153 -14.99 3.79 2.77
C SER A 153 -15.08 2.29 2.99
N PHE A 154 -13.95 1.59 2.85
CA PHE A 154 -13.89 0.17 3.17
C PHE A 154 -14.31 -0.10 4.63
N ASN A 155 -13.85 0.76 5.54
CA ASN A 155 -14.16 0.64 6.96
C ASN A 155 -15.64 0.85 7.28
N SER A 156 -16.26 1.88 6.70
CA SER A 156 -17.70 2.12 6.90
C SER A 156 -18.55 1.03 6.26
N ALA A 157 -18.16 0.54 5.07
CA ALA A 157 -18.83 -0.56 4.40
C ALA A 157 -18.84 -1.83 5.27
N ILE A 158 -17.68 -2.23 5.82
CA ILE A 158 -17.60 -3.36 6.75
C ILE A 158 -18.53 -3.14 7.95
N TYR A 159 -18.50 -1.97 8.57
CA TYR A 159 -19.35 -1.70 9.73
C TYR A 159 -20.84 -1.87 9.41
N LYS A 160 -21.31 -1.29 8.30
CA LYS A 160 -22.72 -1.36 7.87
C LYS A 160 -23.14 -2.75 7.38
N LEU A 161 -22.20 -3.56 6.87
CA LEU A 161 -22.47 -4.97 6.52
C LEU A 161 -22.92 -5.82 7.72
N LYS A 162 -22.65 -5.40 8.97
CA LYS A 162 -23.03 -6.16 10.16
C LYS A 162 -24.52 -6.52 10.20
N SER A 163 -25.40 -5.64 9.73
CA SER A 163 -26.86 -5.86 9.68
C SER A 163 -27.36 -6.46 8.35
N LYS A 164 -26.60 -6.32 7.27
CA LYS A 164 -27.00 -6.78 5.91
C LYS A 164 -26.45 -8.16 5.55
N ASN A 165 -25.19 -8.44 5.88
CA ASN A 165 -24.54 -9.74 5.66
C ASN A 165 -23.51 -10.00 6.78
N HIS A 166 -23.98 -10.59 7.88
CA HIS A 166 -23.16 -10.84 9.07
C HIS A 166 -21.98 -11.77 8.82
N ARG A 167 -22.11 -12.74 7.89
CA ARG A 167 -21.03 -13.70 7.58
C ARG A 167 -19.89 -13.01 6.84
N LEU A 168 -20.20 -12.21 5.82
CA LEU A 168 -19.20 -11.39 5.11
C LEU A 168 -18.54 -10.39 6.06
N TYR A 169 -19.33 -9.69 6.88
CA TYR A 169 -18.82 -8.78 7.92
C TYR A 169 -17.76 -9.45 8.80
N LYS A 170 -18.05 -10.63 9.35
CA LYS A 170 -17.14 -11.34 10.25
C LYS A 170 -15.82 -11.70 9.58
N ASP A 171 -15.87 -12.18 8.34
CA ASP A 171 -14.65 -12.58 7.62
C ASP A 171 -13.83 -11.35 7.17
N LEU A 172 -14.46 -10.27 6.70
CA LEU A 172 -13.76 -9.01 6.40
C LEU A 172 -13.18 -8.34 7.67
N CYS A 173 -13.84 -8.46 8.82
CA CYS A 173 -13.27 -7.99 10.09
C CYS A 173 -11.98 -8.73 10.44
N LYS A 174 -11.92 -10.06 10.28
CA LYS A 174 -10.69 -10.82 10.53
C LYS A 174 -9.54 -10.32 9.65
N LEU A 175 -9.83 -10.05 8.37
CA LEU A 175 -8.86 -9.48 7.43
C LEU A 175 -8.36 -8.12 7.90
N LYS A 176 -9.27 -7.20 8.22
CA LYS A 176 -8.93 -5.85 8.71
C LYS A 176 -8.03 -5.89 9.96
N TYR A 177 -8.16 -6.93 10.78
CA TYR A 177 -7.33 -7.10 11.97
C TYR A 177 -6.05 -7.91 11.74
N SER A 178 -5.81 -8.42 10.53
CA SER A 178 -4.58 -9.12 10.16
C SER A 178 -3.36 -8.19 10.13
N ASP A 179 -2.18 -8.76 10.40
CA ASP A 179 -0.93 -8.00 10.46
C ASP A 179 -0.55 -7.42 9.09
N ASP A 180 -0.75 -8.19 8.02
CA ASP A 180 -0.49 -7.77 6.64
C ASP A 180 -1.30 -6.50 6.27
N PHE A 181 -2.58 -6.47 6.64
CA PHE A 181 -3.43 -5.30 6.40
C PHE A 181 -3.00 -4.11 7.26
N LYS A 182 -2.80 -4.31 8.57
CA LYS A 182 -2.42 -3.25 9.50
C LYS A 182 -1.11 -2.60 9.10
N LYS A 183 -0.05 -3.38 8.89
CA LYS A 183 1.26 -2.87 8.48
C LYS A 183 1.19 -2.09 7.18
N GLY A 184 0.42 -2.56 6.19
CA GLY A 184 0.24 -1.84 4.93
C GLY A 184 -0.53 -0.52 5.08
N VAL A 185 -1.57 -0.49 5.91
CA VAL A 185 -2.32 0.73 6.22
C VAL A 185 -1.48 1.72 7.03
N ASP A 186 -0.73 1.25 8.01
CA ASP A 186 0.15 2.07 8.85
C ASP A 186 1.25 2.70 7.99
N MET A 187 1.93 1.92 7.13
CA MET A 187 2.91 2.42 6.17
C MET A 187 2.32 3.48 5.23
N ARG A 188 1.13 3.24 4.67
CA ARG A 188 0.42 4.24 3.86
C ARG A 188 0.11 5.50 4.66
N ASN A 189 -0.32 5.35 5.91
CA ASN A 189 -0.67 6.49 6.75
C ASN A 189 0.56 7.34 7.04
N ASP A 190 1.70 6.71 7.33
CA ASP A 190 2.95 7.42 7.57
C ASP A 190 3.43 8.18 6.33
N ILE A 191 3.38 7.54 5.15
CA ILE A 191 3.70 8.18 3.86
C ILE A 191 2.80 9.38 3.58
N ALA A 192 1.49 9.27 3.85
CA ALA A 192 0.52 10.31 3.46
C ALA A 192 0.41 11.47 4.46
N HIS A 193 0.62 11.20 5.75
CA HIS A 193 0.22 12.11 6.83
C HIS A 193 1.30 12.33 7.90
N ASN A 194 2.31 11.47 8.00
CA ASN A 194 3.39 11.60 8.99
C ASN A 194 4.75 11.74 8.31
N HIS A 195 5.81 11.27 8.99
CA HIS A 195 7.16 11.18 8.43
C HIS A 195 7.29 9.87 7.64
N PRO A 196 7.68 9.91 6.36
CA PRO A 196 7.81 8.70 5.56
C PRO A 196 8.85 7.74 6.15
N PRO A 197 8.53 6.45 6.37
CA PRO A 197 9.42 5.54 7.10
C PRO A 197 10.75 5.22 6.39
N TYR A 198 10.83 5.45 5.08
CA TYR A 198 12.06 5.28 4.30
C TYR A 198 12.98 6.51 4.34
N ASP A 199 12.62 7.57 5.06
CA ASP A 199 13.51 8.70 5.34
C ASP A 199 13.88 8.69 6.82
N ILE A 200 15.13 9.03 7.14
CA ILE A 200 15.59 9.07 8.53
C ILE A 200 14.88 10.24 9.22
N ASP A 201 14.16 9.95 10.30
CA ASP A 201 13.51 10.98 11.10
C ASP A 201 14.52 11.82 11.90
N SER A 202 14.04 12.89 12.54
CA SER A 202 14.92 13.80 13.30
C SER A 202 15.61 13.18 14.53
N GLY A 203 15.23 11.96 14.94
CA GLY A 203 15.67 11.36 16.20
C GLY A 203 15.17 12.05 17.46
N VAL A 204 14.35 13.11 17.32
CA VAL A 204 13.78 13.86 18.44
C VAL A 204 12.53 13.16 18.95
N THR A 205 12.58 12.68 20.19
CA THR A 205 11.42 12.09 20.87
C THR A 205 10.99 12.98 22.04
N LYS A 206 9.69 13.31 22.09
CA LYS A 206 9.07 14.02 23.23
C LYS A 206 8.42 13.01 24.16
N LEU A 207 8.95 12.88 25.37
CA LEU A 207 8.41 11.99 26.40
C LEU A 207 7.38 12.71 27.27
N LYS A 208 6.50 11.94 27.91
CA LYS A 208 5.55 12.47 28.91
C LYS A 208 6.34 13.20 30.02
N GLY A 209 5.92 14.41 30.36
CA GLY A 209 6.62 15.27 31.32
C GLY A 209 7.50 16.37 30.69
N GLY A 210 7.49 16.53 29.37
CA GLY A 210 8.20 17.63 28.68
C GLY A 210 9.67 17.35 28.40
N ILE A 211 10.15 16.14 28.68
CA ILE A 211 11.52 15.72 28.39
C ILE A 211 11.65 15.49 26.88
N THR A 212 12.68 16.08 26.28
CA THR A 212 13.05 15.87 24.88
C THR A 212 14.37 15.11 24.82
N THR A 213 14.38 13.97 24.13
CA THR A 213 15.59 13.17 23.87
C THR A 213 15.94 13.24 22.38
N MET A 214 17.23 13.11 22.06
CA MET A 214 17.74 13.10 20.69
C MET A 214 18.56 11.83 20.48
N GLY A 215 18.22 11.06 19.44
CA GLY A 215 18.92 9.85 19.00
C GLY A 215 19.30 9.91 17.53
N VAL A 216 19.67 8.75 16.96
CA VAL A 216 20.09 8.61 15.55
C VAL A 216 18.93 8.76 14.56
N GLY A 217 17.69 8.58 15.03
CA GLY A 217 16.49 8.55 14.20
C GLY A 217 15.99 7.14 13.96
N ASN A 218 14.79 7.03 13.38
CA ASN A 218 14.24 5.77 12.89
C ASN A 218 14.26 5.74 11.36
N TYR A 219 14.42 4.54 10.82
CA TYR A 219 14.44 4.25 9.39
C TYR A 219 13.93 2.82 9.17
N THR A 220 13.08 2.63 8.17
CA THR A 220 12.65 1.32 7.69
C THR A 220 13.42 0.96 6.42
N THR A 221 14.08 -0.20 6.44
CA THR A 221 14.92 -0.65 5.33
C THR A 221 14.11 -0.99 4.08
N SER A 222 14.77 -0.93 2.93
CA SER A 222 14.21 -1.31 1.64
C SER A 222 13.67 -2.75 1.64
N LYS A 223 14.34 -3.64 2.38
CA LYS A 223 13.92 -5.02 2.61
C LYS A 223 12.61 -5.10 3.43
N GLU A 224 12.53 -4.41 4.55
CA GLU A 224 11.30 -4.36 5.37
C GLU A 224 10.12 -3.74 4.60
N ILE A 225 10.39 -2.72 3.78
CA ILE A 225 9.38 -2.11 2.91
C ILE A 225 8.90 -3.11 1.86
N LYS A 226 9.81 -3.83 1.20
CA LYS A 226 9.46 -4.90 0.26
C LYS A 226 8.56 -5.95 0.92
N GLU A 227 8.92 -6.42 2.11
CA GLU A 227 8.12 -7.39 2.87
C GLU A 227 6.73 -6.85 3.20
N THR A 228 6.63 -5.57 3.56
CA THR A 228 5.37 -4.88 3.83
C THR A 228 4.51 -4.73 2.57
N MET A 229 5.12 -4.41 1.41
CA MET A 229 4.41 -4.34 0.13
C MET A 229 3.83 -5.71 -0.25
N ILE A 230 4.61 -6.79 -0.10
CA ILE A 230 4.17 -8.17 -0.36
C ILE A 230 3.04 -8.55 0.60
N GLY A 231 3.17 -8.25 1.90
CA GLY A 231 2.12 -8.46 2.88
C GLY A 231 0.84 -7.73 2.51
N PHE A 232 0.94 -6.46 2.11
CA PHE A 232 -0.24 -5.68 1.77
C PHE A 232 -0.96 -6.22 0.52
N LEU A 233 -0.22 -6.63 -0.51
CA LEU A 233 -0.80 -7.33 -1.68
C LEU A 233 -1.44 -8.67 -1.30
N ARG A 234 -0.86 -9.41 -0.37
CA ARG A 234 -1.44 -10.65 0.16
C ARG A 234 -2.78 -10.36 0.84
N SER A 235 -2.87 -9.29 1.63
CA SER A 235 -4.13 -8.88 2.25
C SER A 235 -5.20 -8.47 1.22
N ILE A 236 -4.80 -7.86 0.09
CA ILE A 236 -5.72 -7.57 -1.02
C ILE A 236 -6.22 -8.88 -1.64
N LYS A 237 -5.33 -9.84 -1.91
CA LYS A 237 -5.71 -11.16 -2.44
C LYS A 237 -6.73 -11.86 -1.53
N VAL A 238 -6.43 -11.93 -0.23
CA VAL A 238 -7.35 -12.52 0.77
C VAL A 238 -8.69 -11.77 0.81
N THR A 239 -8.69 -10.46 0.54
CA THR A 239 -9.94 -9.70 0.44
C THR A 239 -10.80 -10.25 -0.68
N PHE A 240 -10.23 -10.44 -1.87
CA PHE A 240 -10.95 -11.01 -3.01
C PHE A 240 -11.42 -12.45 -2.75
N GLU A 241 -10.59 -13.30 -2.15
CA GLU A 241 -11.00 -14.66 -1.76
C GLU A 241 -12.21 -14.66 -0.79
N VAL A 242 -12.24 -13.71 0.15
CA VAL A 242 -13.40 -13.51 1.04
C VAL A 242 -14.61 -13.02 0.26
N LEU A 243 -14.45 -12.07 -0.66
CA LEU A 243 -15.57 -11.58 -1.47
C LEU A 243 -16.14 -12.68 -2.37
N GLU A 244 -15.31 -13.41 -3.10
CA GLU A 244 -15.72 -14.55 -3.94
C GLU A 244 -16.51 -15.61 -3.17
N LYS A 245 -16.13 -15.86 -1.91
CA LYS A 245 -16.83 -16.81 -1.04
C LYS A 245 -18.25 -16.38 -0.68
N HIS A 246 -18.52 -15.07 -0.58
CA HIS A 246 -19.77 -14.53 -0.02
C HIS A 246 -20.65 -13.81 -1.04
N LEU A 247 -20.08 -13.36 -2.17
CA LEU A 247 -20.78 -12.63 -3.21
C LEU A 247 -21.18 -13.58 -4.35
N PRO A 248 -22.29 -13.29 -5.06
CA PRO A 248 -22.67 -14.08 -6.22
C PRO A 248 -21.66 -13.88 -7.36
N LEU A 249 -21.04 -14.96 -7.83
CA LEU A 249 -20.34 -14.95 -9.11
C LEU A 249 -21.41 -15.06 -10.22
N SER A 250 -21.40 -14.11 -11.15
CA SER A 250 -22.34 -14.05 -12.27
C SER A 250 -22.02 -15.05 -13.37
#